data_AF-A0A3M1LEJ7-F1
#
_entry.id   AF-A0A3M1LEJ7-F1
#
_cell.length_a   1.000
_cell.length_b   1.000
_cell.length_c   1.000
_cell.angle_alpha   90.00
_cell.angle_beta   90.00
_cell.angle_gamma   90.00
#
_symmetry.space_group_name_H-M   'P 1'
#
loop_
_entity.id
_entity.type
_entity.pdbx_description
1 polymer ?
#
loop_
_entity_poly.entity_id
_entity_poly.type
_entity_poly.pdbx_seq_one_letter_code
_entity_poly.pdbx_strand_id
1 'polypeptide(L)'
;MEDYAKNAIDHALQLGAEYADIRFEEKVSQGILLEDGKIERVGNSIEGSIGIRVLVNGAWGFYAIDNPTSNDYIIAAEKAYKLGRSYNAREKIRLADVKSYNEEVNFNIKRNPKDNFDELIKIAKECDSIIRSYEKINKSSIAISYQDIRKGFMNSESTRVIQNYIDTTAVLSATAHENISESTTVTEGGRGGIEMLSNVRDKADYIADMASKLLYAKPVKEEKTRVVMNPDFVALLTHEILGHPSEADRVLGYELAWAGGAWWAGKLGSKIGSDKLTVADDPTIPNTLGHYKYDDEGILAKEKILIKDGMLVDHMYNRETAYKFNKEPNASMRATSARFMPLIRMACTYIKPGDYNYQEMIK
;
A
#
# COMPACT_ATOMS: atom_id res chain seq x y z
N MET A 1 -11.13 -20.67 -0.90
CA MET A 1 -10.67 -19.79 -2.00
C MET A 1 -9.66 -20.44 -2.94
N GLU A 2 -8.67 -21.17 -2.44
CA GLU A 2 -7.61 -21.73 -3.28
C GLU A 2 -8.12 -22.73 -4.35
N ASP A 3 -9.00 -23.66 -3.97
CA ASP A 3 -9.60 -24.59 -4.95
C ASP A 3 -10.40 -23.85 -6.03
N TYR A 4 -11.07 -22.76 -5.67
CA TYR A 4 -11.79 -21.92 -6.63
C TYR A 4 -10.82 -21.23 -7.59
N ALA A 5 -9.67 -20.77 -7.10
CA ALA A 5 -8.64 -20.18 -7.93
C ALA A 5 -8.04 -21.20 -8.91
N LYS A 6 -7.72 -22.41 -8.43
CA LYS A 6 -7.23 -23.49 -9.28
C LYS A 6 -8.23 -23.85 -10.39
N ASN A 7 -9.49 -24.10 -10.02
CA ASN A 7 -10.51 -24.48 -10.98
C ASN A 7 -10.83 -23.34 -11.97
N ALA A 8 -10.72 -22.08 -11.54
CA ALA A 8 -10.85 -20.93 -12.44
C ALA A 8 -9.72 -20.83 -13.47
N ILE A 9 -8.47 -21.14 -13.08
CA ILE A 9 -7.33 -21.24 -14.01
C ILE A 9 -7.63 -22.32 -15.05
N ASP A 10 -7.96 -23.52 -14.60
CA ASP A 10 -8.22 -24.66 -15.49
C ASP A 10 -9.35 -24.35 -16.48
N HIS A 11 -10.44 -23.73 -16.01
CA HIS A 11 -11.56 -23.32 -16.87
C HIS A 11 -11.16 -22.23 -17.87
N ALA A 12 -10.42 -21.21 -17.44
CA ALA A 12 -9.95 -20.15 -18.33
C ALA A 12 -9.06 -20.69 -19.46
N LEU A 13 -8.18 -21.66 -19.16
CA LEU A 13 -7.36 -22.34 -20.15
C LEU A 13 -8.20 -23.20 -21.11
N GLN A 14 -9.23 -23.90 -20.62
CA GLN A 14 -10.15 -24.67 -21.47
C GLN A 14 -10.94 -23.79 -22.44
N LEU A 15 -11.26 -22.55 -22.05
CA LEU A 15 -11.86 -21.54 -22.94
C LEU A 15 -10.88 -21.03 -24.01
N GLY A 16 -9.58 -21.29 -23.85
CA GLY A 16 -8.53 -20.88 -24.78
C GLY A 16 -7.81 -19.59 -24.41
N ALA A 17 -7.76 -19.22 -23.12
CA ALA A 17 -6.86 -18.16 -22.66
C ALA A 17 -5.40 -18.58 -22.82
N GLU A 18 -4.54 -17.65 -23.23
CA GLU A 18 -3.08 -17.85 -23.35
C GLU A 18 -2.41 -17.86 -21.97
N TYR A 19 -2.99 -17.11 -21.03
CA TYR A 19 -2.53 -17.00 -19.65
C TYR A 19 -3.71 -16.69 -18.73
N ALA A 20 -3.67 -17.17 -17.49
CA ALA A 20 -4.62 -16.80 -16.46
C ALA A 20 -3.91 -16.63 -15.12
N ASP A 21 -4.24 -15.56 -14.40
CA ASP A 21 -3.89 -15.37 -12.99
C ASP A 21 -5.11 -15.04 -12.14
N ILE A 22 -5.09 -15.58 -10.94
CA ILE A 22 -6.18 -15.47 -9.98
C ILE A 22 -5.57 -14.95 -8.69
N ARG A 23 -6.16 -13.86 -8.19
CA ARG A 23 -5.91 -13.35 -6.85
C ARG A 23 -7.10 -13.65 -5.97
N PHE A 24 -6.84 -14.00 -4.72
CA PHE A 24 -7.89 -14.10 -3.71
C PHE A 24 -7.45 -13.45 -2.41
N GLU A 25 -8.42 -12.94 -1.68
CA GLU A 25 -8.22 -12.32 -0.37
C GLU A 25 -9.32 -12.80 0.56
N GLU A 26 -8.93 -13.25 1.75
CA GLU A 26 -9.81 -13.50 2.89
C GLU A 26 -9.35 -12.56 4.01
N LYS A 27 -10.25 -11.68 4.47
CA LYS A 27 -9.91 -10.63 5.42
C LYS A 27 -10.93 -10.58 6.55
N VAL A 28 -10.43 -10.58 7.78
CA VAL A 28 -11.21 -10.28 8.99
C VAL A 28 -10.73 -8.96 9.55
N SER A 29 -11.60 -7.97 9.63
CA SER A 29 -11.28 -6.67 10.23
C SER A 29 -12.04 -6.51 11.54
N GLN A 30 -11.38 -5.94 12.55
CA GLN A 30 -12.06 -5.52 13.77
C GLN A 30 -11.44 -4.21 14.27
N GLY A 31 -12.26 -3.35 14.87
CA GLY A 31 -11.77 -2.10 15.42
C GLY A 31 -12.72 -1.44 16.40
N ILE A 32 -12.18 -0.42 17.06
CA ILE A 32 -12.85 0.44 18.02
C ILE A 32 -12.68 1.90 17.60
N LEU A 33 -13.75 2.67 17.72
CA LEU A 33 -13.73 4.13 17.71
C LEU A 33 -14.12 4.61 19.10
N LEU A 34 -13.24 5.39 19.72
CA LEU A 34 -13.47 6.05 20.99
C LEU A 34 -13.41 7.56 20.77
N GLU A 35 -14.46 8.28 21.14
CA GLU A 35 -14.49 9.74 21.13
C GLU A 35 -14.82 10.26 22.53
N ASP A 36 -14.06 11.25 23.00
CA ASP A 36 -14.30 11.95 24.25
C ASP A 36 -14.54 11.04 25.48
N GLY A 37 -13.74 9.98 25.59
CA GLY A 37 -13.84 8.96 26.65
C GLY A 37 -14.97 7.94 26.49
N LYS A 38 -15.76 8.00 25.41
CA LYS A 38 -16.86 7.08 25.13
C LYS A 38 -16.56 6.20 23.92
N ILE A 39 -16.95 4.94 24.02
CA ILE A 39 -16.85 4.01 22.90
C ILE A 39 -18.05 4.28 21.99
N GLU A 40 -17.80 4.88 20.83
CA GLU A 40 -18.82 5.22 19.84
C GLU A 40 -19.13 4.02 18.94
N ARG A 41 -18.10 3.22 18.61
CA ARG A 41 -18.27 2.05 17.74
C ARG A 41 -17.29 0.96 18.11
N VAL A 42 -17.79 -0.27 18.13
CA VAL A 42 -16.99 -1.48 17.96
C VAL A 42 -17.56 -2.21 16.75
N GLY A 43 -16.71 -2.58 15.80
CA GLY A 43 -17.16 -3.19 14.56
C GLY A 43 -16.26 -4.32 14.14
N ASN A 44 -16.84 -5.31 13.47
CA ASN A 44 -16.14 -6.37 12.79
C ASN A 44 -16.69 -6.54 11.35
N SER A 45 -15.83 -6.96 10.43
CA SER A 45 -16.21 -7.37 9.08
C SER A 45 -15.43 -8.62 8.66
N ILE A 46 -16.07 -9.42 7.81
CA ILE A 46 -15.44 -10.56 7.14
C ILE A 46 -15.68 -10.36 5.66
N GLU A 47 -14.62 -10.38 4.88
CA GLU A 47 -14.63 -10.17 3.43
C GLU A 47 -13.86 -11.30 2.75
N GLY A 48 -14.44 -11.87 1.70
CA GLY A 48 -13.76 -12.74 0.76
C GLY A 48 -13.88 -12.17 -0.65
N SER A 49 -12.82 -12.23 -1.46
CA SER A 49 -12.89 -11.85 -2.86
C SER A 49 -11.97 -12.68 -3.75
N ILE A 50 -12.38 -12.86 -5.01
CA ILE A 50 -11.57 -13.47 -6.07
C ILE A 50 -11.54 -12.53 -7.28
N GLY A 51 -10.35 -12.24 -7.79
CA GLY A 51 -10.12 -11.54 -9.05
C GLY A 51 -9.49 -12.47 -10.05
N ILE A 52 -10.07 -12.56 -11.25
CA ILE A 52 -9.61 -13.43 -12.33
C ILE A 52 -9.17 -12.52 -13.48
N ARG A 53 -7.89 -12.60 -13.84
CA ARG A 53 -7.30 -11.91 -14.98
C ARG A 53 -6.84 -12.94 -16.01
N VAL A 54 -7.21 -12.74 -17.27
CA VAL A 54 -6.89 -13.66 -18.37
C VAL A 54 -6.34 -12.89 -19.57
N LEU A 55 -5.38 -13.50 -20.26
CA LEU A 55 -4.83 -12.98 -21.51
C LEU A 55 -5.44 -13.76 -22.68
N VAL A 56 -6.10 -13.05 -23.60
CA VAL A 56 -6.76 -13.65 -24.77
C VAL A 56 -6.45 -12.82 -26.01
N ASN A 57 -5.83 -13.42 -27.03
CA ASN A 57 -5.38 -12.78 -28.26
C ASN A 57 -4.49 -11.55 -28.03
N GLY A 58 -3.69 -11.55 -26.97
CA GLY A 58 -2.85 -10.42 -26.56
C GLY A 58 -3.61 -9.25 -25.90
N ALA A 59 -4.80 -9.48 -25.35
CA ALA A 59 -5.58 -8.50 -24.60
C ALA A 59 -5.97 -9.02 -23.21
N TRP A 60 -5.93 -8.14 -22.21
CA TRP A 60 -6.38 -8.46 -20.85
C TRP A 60 -7.91 -8.48 -20.75
N GLY A 61 -8.44 -9.52 -20.11
CA GLY A 61 -9.78 -9.56 -19.55
C GLY A 61 -9.71 -9.70 -18.04
N PHE A 62 -10.56 -8.98 -17.31
CA PHE A 62 -10.60 -9.05 -15.85
C PHE A 62 -12.05 -9.09 -15.36
N TYR A 63 -12.31 -9.96 -14.38
CA TYR A 63 -13.58 -9.98 -13.66
C TYR A 63 -13.33 -10.38 -12.20
N ALA A 64 -14.08 -9.80 -11.28
CA ALA A 64 -13.97 -10.12 -9.87
C ALA A 64 -15.33 -10.40 -9.24
N ILE A 65 -15.31 -11.17 -8.16
CA ILE A 65 -16.47 -11.59 -7.40
C ILE A 65 -16.18 -11.49 -5.90
N ASP A 66 -17.20 -11.12 -5.15
CA ASP A 66 -17.19 -11.00 -3.70
C ASP A 66 -17.91 -12.18 -3.07
N ASN A 67 -17.37 -12.65 -1.94
CA ASN A 67 -17.88 -13.76 -1.14
C ASN A 67 -18.37 -14.94 -2.01
N PRO A 68 -17.52 -15.45 -2.93
CA PRO A 68 -17.94 -16.43 -3.91
C PRO A 68 -18.46 -17.71 -3.25
N THR A 69 -19.57 -18.20 -3.80
CA THR A 69 -20.18 -19.48 -3.48
C THR A 69 -19.84 -20.54 -4.55
N SER A 70 -20.29 -21.77 -4.35
CA SER A 70 -19.98 -22.90 -5.24
C SER A 70 -20.30 -22.58 -6.71
N ASN A 71 -19.25 -22.58 -7.56
CA ASN A 71 -19.22 -22.31 -9.01
C ASN A 71 -19.22 -20.85 -9.49
N ASP A 72 -19.28 -19.84 -8.61
CA ASP A 72 -19.23 -18.43 -9.05
C ASP A 72 -17.93 -18.09 -9.80
N TYR A 73 -16.83 -18.77 -9.44
CA TYR A 73 -15.52 -18.63 -10.08
C TYR A 73 -15.50 -19.06 -11.55
N ILE A 74 -16.35 -20.02 -11.95
CA ILE A 74 -16.47 -20.48 -13.36
C ILE A 74 -17.10 -19.36 -14.20
N ILE A 75 -18.21 -18.82 -13.71
CA ILE A 75 -18.93 -17.71 -14.38
C ILE A 75 -18.02 -16.48 -14.47
N ALA A 76 -17.26 -16.19 -13.41
CA ALA A 76 -16.29 -15.11 -13.41
C ALA A 76 -15.17 -15.31 -14.45
N ALA A 77 -14.63 -16.52 -14.58
CA ALA A 77 -13.63 -16.85 -15.59
C ALA A 77 -14.19 -16.69 -17.01
N GLU A 78 -15.42 -17.12 -17.27
CA GLU A 78 -16.08 -16.91 -18.58
C GLU A 78 -16.27 -15.43 -18.90
N LYS A 79 -16.66 -14.62 -17.92
CA LYS A 79 -16.81 -13.17 -18.10
C LYS A 79 -15.46 -12.50 -18.38
N ALA A 80 -14.43 -12.83 -17.61
CA ALA A 80 -13.07 -12.34 -17.86
C ALA A 80 -12.60 -12.72 -19.27
N TYR A 81 -12.80 -13.97 -19.68
CA TYR A 81 -12.47 -14.44 -21.03
C TYR A 81 -13.22 -13.67 -22.13
N LYS A 82 -14.54 -13.47 -21.98
CA LYS A 82 -15.35 -12.71 -22.94
C LYS A 82 -14.88 -11.25 -23.06
N LEU A 83 -14.49 -10.62 -21.94
CA LEU A 83 -13.94 -9.27 -21.92
C LEU A 83 -12.58 -9.18 -22.63
N GLY A 84 -11.67 -10.12 -22.36
CA GLY A 84 -10.38 -10.17 -23.06
C GLY A 84 -10.54 -10.40 -24.56
N ARG A 85 -11.42 -11.34 -24.94
CA ARG A 85 -11.69 -11.68 -26.35
C ARG A 85 -12.35 -10.55 -27.15
N SER A 86 -13.19 -9.73 -26.53
CA SER A 86 -13.92 -8.66 -27.23
C SER A 86 -13.03 -7.48 -27.62
N TYR A 87 -11.89 -7.32 -26.95
CA TYR A 87 -10.95 -6.25 -27.22
C TYR A 87 -9.91 -6.66 -28.27
N ASN A 88 -9.94 -6.00 -29.43
CA ASN A 88 -8.91 -6.18 -30.46
C ASN A 88 -7.78 -5.16 -30.22
N ALA A 89 -6.81 -5.53 -29.37
CA ALA A 89 -5.70 -4.66 -29.02
C ALA A 89 -4.84 -4.32 -30.24
N ARG A 90 -4.53 -3.02 -30.45
CA ARG A 90 -3.62 -2.57 -31.51
C ARG A 90 -2.19 -3.07 -31.28
N GLU A 91 -1.75 -3.04 -30.02
CA GLU A 91 -0.50 -3.62 -29.56
C GLU A 91 -0.83 -4.84 -28.70
N LYS A 92 -0.30 -6.01 -29.07
CA LYS A 92 -0.52 -7.23 -28.30
C LYS A 92 0.36 -7.24 -27.05
N ILE A 93 -0.27 -7.54 -25.93
CA ILE A 93 0.41 -7.68 -24.65
C ILE A 93 1.31 -8.92 -24.68
N ARG A 94 2.50 -8.76 -24.10
CA ARG A 94 3.49 -9.82 -23.90
C ARG A 94 4.02 -9.71 -22.49
N LEU A 95 4.29 -10.86 -21.87
CA LEU A 95 4.75 -10.94 -20.49
C LEU A 95 6.24 -11.28 -20.49
N ALA A 96 7.00 -10.63 -19.60
CA ALA A 96 8.34 -11.09 -19.28
C ALA A 96 8.28 -12.49 -18.62
N ASP A 97 9.26 -13.33 -18.92
CA ASP A 97 9.44 -14.63 -18.28
C ASP A 97 9.80 -14.43 -16.81
N VAL A 98 9.20 -15.25 -15.94
CA VAL A 98 9.42 -15.17 -14.49
C VAL A 98 9.55 -16.56 -13.91
N LYS A 99 10.31 -16.66 -12.81
CA LYS A 99 10.40 -17.90 -12.04
C LYS A 99 9.05 -18.16 -11.37
N SER A 100 8.62 -19.42 -11.39
CA SER A 100 7.47 -19.87 -10.61
C SER A 100 7.85 -20.21 -9.17
N TYR A 101 6.91 -19.97 -8.26
CA TYR A 101 7.07 -20.22 -6.84
C TYR A 101 5.89 -21.03 -6.32
N ASN A 102 6.15 -21.92 -5.36
CA ASN A 102 5.11 -22.60 -4.60
C ASN A 102 5.43 -22.44 -3.11
N GLU A 103 4.80 -21.45 -2.47
CA GLU A 103 5.11 -21.09 -1.09
C GLU A 103 3.89 -20.55 -0.34
N GLU A 104 3.85 -20.79 0.96
CA GLU A 104 2.95 -20.12 1.89
C GLU A 104 3.77 -19.47 3.01
N VAL A 105 3.55 -18.18 3.23
CA VAL A 105 4.37 -17.32 4.07
C VAL A 105 3.50 -16.79 5.20
N ASN A 106 3.92 -17.05 6.44
CA ASN A 106 3.28 -16.49 7.63
C ASN A 106 4.19 -15.40 8.21
N PHE A 107 3.68 -14.17 8.25
CA PHE A 107 4.42 -13.06 8.82
C PHE A 107 4.43 -13.17 10.34
N ASN A 108 5.53 -12.77 10.97
CA ASN A 108 5.69 -12.88 12.40
C ASN A 108 4.76 -11.90 13.15
N ILE A 109 3.95 -12.43 14.07
CA ILE A 109 3.03 -11.64 14.92
C ILE A 109 3.42 -11.94 16.37
N LYS A 110 3.86 -10.91 17.12
CA LYS A 110 4.26 -11.11 18.53
C LYS A 110 3.05 -11.14 19.46
N ARG A 111 2.09 -10.24 19.25
CA ARG A 111 0.87 -10.12 20.08
C ARG A 111 -0.36 -10.03 19.20
N ASN A 112 -1.06 -11.15 19.01
CA ASN A 112 -2.21 -11.21 18.12
C ASN A 112 -3.38 -10.36 18.66
N PRO A 113 -3.83 -9.31 17.94
CA PRO A 113 -4.93 -8.45 18.39
C PRO A 113 -6.28 -9.17 18.44
N LYS A 114 -6.47 -10.26 17.68
CA LYS A 114 -7.69 -11.07 17.69
C LYS A 114 -7.94 -11.72 19.05
N ASP A 115 -6.88 -12.18 19.70
CA ASP A 115 -6.93 -12.84 21.01
C ASP A 115 -6.85 -11.84 22.17
N ASN A 116 -6.54 -10.57 21.88
CA ASN A 116 -6.23 -9.53 22.87
C ASN A 116 -6.96 -8.20 22.57
N PHE A 117 -8.20 -8.26 22.08
CA PHE A 117 -8.94 -7.05 21.67
C PHE A 117 -9.15 -6.06 22.83
N ASP A 118 -9.31 -6.55 24.07
CA ASP A 118 -9.42 -5.70 25.26
C ASP A 118 -8.16 -4.84 25.50
N GLU A 119 -6.99 -5.30 25.08
CA GLU A 119 -5.75 -4.51 25.14
C GLU A 119 -5.83 -3.31 24.17
N LEU A 120 -6.43 -3.48 22.99
CA LEU A 120 -6.66 -2.35 22.06
C LEU A 120 -7.60 -1.32 22.67
N ILE A 121 -8.67 -1.76 23.34
CA ILE A 121 -9.60 -0.85 24.05
C ILE A 121 -8.86 -0.10 25.16
N LYS A 122 -7.99 -0.78 25.91
CA LYS A 122 -7.16 -0.18 26.96
C LYS A 122 -6.21 0.87 26.37
N ILE A 123 -5.50 0.54 25.28
CA ILE A 123 -4.63 1.48 24.56
C ILE A 123 -5.42 2.72 24.12
N ALA A 124 -6.61 2.54 23.54
CA ALA A 124 -7.44 3.64 23.07
C ALA A 124 -7.84 4.58 24.23
N LYS A 125 -8.28 4.03 25.36
CA LYS A 125 -8.63 4.79 26.57
C LYS A 125 -7.44 5.55 27.15
N GLU A 126 -6.26 4.94 27.16
CA GLU A 126 -5.04 5.60 27.63
C GLU A 126 -4.65 6.78 26.73
N CYS A 127 -4.69 6.62 25.40
CA CYS A 127 -4.41 7.70 24.45
C CYS A 127 -5.42 8.84 24.58
N ASP A 128 -6.70 8.53 24.68
CA ASP A 128 -7.76 9.51 24.89
C ASP A 128 -7.58 10.28 26.20
N SER A 129 -7.23 9.60 27.29
CA SER A 129 -6.95 10.26 28.57
C SER A 129 -5.75 11.20 28.50
N ILE A 130 -4.71 10.84 27.74
CA ILE A 130 -3.55 11.70 27.50
C ILE A 130 -3.99 12.96 26.73
N ILE A 131 -4.69 12.78 25.61
CA ILE A 131 -5.14 13.90 24.77
C ILE A 131 -6.05 14.86 25.54
N ARG A 132 -7.03 14.34 26.28
CA ARG A 132 -7.97 15.16 27.06
C ARG A 132 -7.37 15.80 28.32
N SER A 133 -6.12 15.48 28.66
CA SER A 133 -5.43 16.13 29.79
C SER A 133 -5.01 17.57 29.48
N TYR A 134 -4.96 17.94 28.19
CA TYR A 134 -4.61 19.28 27.73
C TYR A 134 -5.84 20.20 27.81
N GLU A 135 -5.72 21.32 28.53
CA GLU A 135 -6.83 22.24 28.86
C GLU A 135 -7.62 22.73 27.63
N LYS A 136 -6.94 22.95 26.51
CA LYS A 136 -7.54 23.52 25.29
C LYS A 136 -8.14 22.48 24.36
N ILE A 137 -7.94 21.18 24.62
CA ILE A 137 -8.52 20.12 23.80
C ILE A 137 -10.01 20.01 24.12
N ASN A 138 -10.84 20.20 23.09
CA ASN A 138 -12.29 20.06 23.20
C ASN A 138 -12.84 18.81 22.50
N LYS A 139 -12.03 18.16 21.66
CA LYS A 139 -12.37 16.88 21.03
C LYS A 139 -11.16 15.95 20.94
N SER A 140 -11.37 14.69 21.32
CA SER A 140 -10.46 13.56 21.20
C SER A 140 -11.13 12.46 20.39
N SER A 141 -10.42 11.88 19.40
CA SER A 141 -10.94 10.78 18.59
C SER A 141 -9.83 9.75 18.34
N ILE A 142 -10.07 8.51 18.76
CA ILE A 142 -9.11 7.40 18.70
C ILE A 142 -9.75 6.23 17.97
N ALA A 143 -9.24 5.91 16.79
CA ALA A 143 -9.63 4.74 16.02
C ALA A 143 -8.50 3.72 16.02
N ILE A 144 -8.70 2.54 16.60
CA ILE A 144 -7.73 1.44 16.56
C ILE A 144 -8.37 0.26 15.85
N SER A 145 -7.68 -0.32 14.88
CA SER A 145 -8.17 -1.47 14.14
C SER A 145 -7.05 -2.43 13.76
N TYR A 146 -7.43 -3.68 13.51
CA TYR A 146 -6.56 -4.64 12.86
C TYR A 146 -7.27 -5.32 11.69
N GLN A 147 -6.48 -5.79 10.73
CA GLN A 147 -6.93 -6.60 9.61
C GLN A 147 -6.10 -7.88 9.57
N ASP A 148 -6.74 -9.04 9.76
CA ASP A 148 -6.16 -10.37 9.59
C ASP A 148 -6.42 -10.83 8.16
N ILE A 149 -5.36 -10.94 7.36
CA ILE A 149 -5.43 -11.08 5.91
C ILE A 149 -4.70 -12.35 5.47
N ARG A 150 -5.42 -13.19 4.72
CA ARG A 150 -4.88 -14.25 3.89
C ARG A 150 -5.00 -13.84 2.43
N LYS A 151 -3.86 -13.54 1.80
CA LYS A 151 -3.78 -13.09 0.40
C LYS A 151 -3.08 -14.15 -0.44
N GLY A 152 -3.70 -14.56 -1.55
CA GLY A 152 -3.17 -15.56 -2.45
C GLY A 152 -3.10 -15.10 -3.90
N PHE A 153 -2.07 -15.55 -4.61
CA PHE A 153 -1.91 -15.42 -6.05
C PHE A 153 -1.57 -16.78 -6.65
N MET A 154 -2.28 -17.14 -7.72
CA MET A 154 -2.06 -18.36 -8.48
C MET A 154 -2.12 -18.05 -9.98
N ASN A 155 -1.33 -18.74 -10.80
CA ASN A 155 -1.39 -18.56 -12.25
C ASN A 155 -1.23 -19.86 -13.05
N SER A 156 -1.50 -19.78 -14.34
CA SER A 156 -1.38 -20.89 -15.30
C SER A 156 0.06 -21.35 -15.56
N GLU A 157 1.06 -20.64 -15.01
CA GLU A 157 2.49 -20.96 -15.11
C GLU A 157 3.00 -21.62 -13.81
N SER A 158 2.10 -22.28 -13.07
CA SER A 158 2.41 -23.06 -11.85
C SER A 158 2.87 -22.24 -10.64
N THR A 159 2.70 -20.92 -10.64
CA THR A 159 2.93 -20.13 -9.43
C THR A 159 1.75 -20.28 -8.48
N ARG A 160 2.04 -20.53 -7.21
CA ARG A 160 1.12 -20.50 -6.06
C ARG A 160 1.85 -19.83 -4.90
N VAL A 161 1.49 -18.60 -4.58
CA VAL A 161 2.03 -17.89 -3.41
C VAL A 161 0.91 -17.42 -2.51
N ILE A 162 1.03 -17.69 -1.22
CA ILE A 162 0.08 -17.28 -0.19
C ILE A 162 0.83 -16.54 0.91
N GLN A 163 0.27 -15.42 1.35
CA GLN A 163 0.83 -14.55 2.37
C GLN A 163 -0.23 -14.28 3.44
N ASN A 164 0.05 -14.70 4.67
CA ASN A 164 -0.80 -14.49 5.84
C ASN A 164 -0.14 -13.45 6.74
N TYR A 165 -0.85 -12.36 7.04
CA TYR A 165 -0.34 -11.27 7.86
C TYR A 165 -1.47 -10.51 8.57
N ILE A 166 -1.10 -9.81 9.64
CA ILE A 166 -1.98 -8.87 10.32
C ILE A 166 -1.42 -7.46 10.11
N ASP A 167 -2.27 -6.51 9.74
CA ASP A 167 -1.94 -5.08 9.77
C ASP A 167 -2.72 -4.45 10.94
N THR A 168 -2.00 -3.86 11.91
CA THR A 168 -2.59 -3.21 13.09
C THR A 168 -2.28 -1.71 13.04
N THR A 169 -3.31 -0.86 13.13
CA THR A 169 -3.18 0.60 13.00
C THR A 169 -4.01 1.35 14.04
N ALA A 170 -3.52 2.54 14.39
CA ALA A 170 -4.21 3.49 15.24
C ALA A 170 -4.17 4.88 14.57
N VAL A 171 -5.33 5.51 14.44
CA VAL A 171 -5.48 6.89 14.01
C VAL A 171 -5.96 7.70 15.20
N LEU A 172 -5.17 8.69 15.60
CA LEU A 172 -5.47 9.56 16.72
C LEU A 172 -5.67 10.98 16.20
N SER A 173 -6.71 11.65 16.66
CA SER A 173 -6.97 13.06 16.37
C SER A 173 -7.26 13.84 17.63
N ALA A 174 -6.67 15.03 17.70
CA ALA A 174 -6.86 15.99 18.78
C ALA A 174 -7.27 17.34 18.17
N THR A 175 -8.34 17.93 18.70
CA THR A 175 -8.79 19.27 18.32
C THR A 175 -8.72 20.19 19.53
N ALA A 176 -7.96 21.27 19.39
CA ALA A 176 -7.89 22.35 20.35
C ALA A 176 -8.85 23.48 19.95
N HIS A 177 -9.39 24.18 20.95
CA HIS A 177 -10.30 25.29 20.71
C HIS A 177 -10.14 26.42 21.73
N GLU A 178 -10.08 27.64 21.20
CA GLU A 178 -10.29 28.89 21.95
C GLU A 178 -11.16 29.84 21.12
N ASN A 179 -10.55 30.80 20.42
CA ASN A 179 -11.23 31.68 19.46
C ASN A 179 -11.29 31.05 18.06
N ILE A 180 -10.35 30.13 17.79
CA ILE A 180 -10.24 29.33 16.58
C ILE A 180 -10.16 27.86 17.01
N SER A 181 -10.41 26.96 16.05
CA SER A 181 -10.21 25.52 16.24
C SER A 181 -9.05 25.06 15.38
N GLU A 182 -8.15 24.29 15.97
CA GLU A 182 -7.02 23.68 15.28
C GLU A 182 -6.99 22.19 15.57
N SER A 183 -6.68 21.38 14.57
CA SER A 183 -6.69 19.92 14.67
C SER A 183 -5.39 19.32 14.17
N THR A 184 -4.94 18.28 14.83
CA THR A 184 -3.82 17.45 14.38
C THR A 184 -4.23 15.99 14.40
N THR A 185 -3.74 15.23 13.43
CA THR A 185 -3.97 13.80 13.29
C THR A 185 -2.64 13.08 13.10
N VAL A 186 -2.52 11.90 13.69
CA VAL A 186 -1.38 11.00 13.48
C VAL A 186 -1.88 9.59 13.26
N THR A 187 -1.18 8.85 12.42
CA THR A 187 -1.40 7.43 12.18
C THR A 187 -0.17 6.67 12.61
N GLU A 188 -0.37 5.67 13.46
CA GLU A 188 0.67 4.75 13.91
C GLU A 188 0.25 3.32 13.60
N GLY A 189 1.24 2.43 13.46
CA GLY A 189 0.99 1.01 13.21
C GLY A 189 1.85 0.45 12.10
N GLY A 190 1.47 -0.74 11.66
CA GLY A 190 2.27 -1.50 10.70
C GLY A 190 1.78 -2.92 10.52
N ARG A 191 2.55 -3.69 9.76
CA ARG A 191 2.34 -5.13 9.59
C ARG A 191 2.86 -5.87 10.81
N GLY A 192 1.95 -6.31 11.66
CA GLY A 192 2.22 -7.03 12.89
C GLY A 192 1.04 -6.94 13.86
N GLY A 193 1.24 -7.46 15.05
CA GLY A 193 0.25 -7.42 16.11
C GLY A 193 0.24 -6.12 16.91
N ILE A 194 -0.25 -6.18 18.14
CA ILE A 194 -0.35 -5.02 19.06
C ILE A 194 1.03 -4.38 19.33
N GLU A 195 2.15 -5.10 19.15
CA GLU A 195 3.50 -4.54 19.21
C GLU A 195 3.72 -3.34 18.26
N MET A 196 2.93 -3.23 17.19
CA MET A 196 2.99 -2.11 16.25
C MET A 196 2.49 -0.78 16.86
N LEU A 197 1.76 -0.84 17.98
CA LEU A 197 1.22 0.33 18.68
C LEU A 197 2.07 0.73 19.90
N SER A 198 3.35 0.36 19.93
CA SER A 198 4.24 0.61 21.08
C SER A 198 4.40 2.10 21.40
N ASN A 199 4.52 2.96 20.39
CA ASN A 199 4.77 4.40 20.55
C ASN A 199 3.50 5.27 20.52
N VAL A 200 2.31 4.66 20.41
CA VAL A 200 1.06 5.39 20.15
C VAL A 200 0.68 6.38 21.27
N ARG A 201 1.10 6.11 22.51
CA ARG A 201 0.86 6.98 23.68
C ARG A 201 1.69 8.26 23.61
N ASP A 202 2.95 8.15 23.22
CA ASP A 202 3.82 9.31 23.00
C ASP A 202 3.26 10.19 21.87
N LYS A 203 2.67 9.55 20.85
CA LYS A 203 2.01 10.23 19.74
C LYS A 203 0.70 10.91 20.15
N ALA A 204 -0.04 10.34 21.10
CA ALA A 204 -1.21 10.96 21.70
C ALA A 204 -0.85 12.28 22.41
N ASP A 205 0.21 12.27 23.21
CA ASP A 205 0.74 13.47 23.87
C ASP A 205 1.20 14.52 22.83
N TYR A 206 2.01 14.08 21.86
CA TYR A 206 2.51 14.93 20.78
C TYR A 206 1.39 15.67 20.03
N ILE A 207 0.33 14.98 19.59
CA ILE A 207 -0.73 15.65 18.81
C ILE A 207 -1.57 16.62 19.67
N ALA A 208 -1.72 16.35 20.97
CA ALA A 208 -2.46 17.22 21.87
C ALA A 208 -1.70 18.52 22.15
N ASP A 209 -0.38 18.41 22.38
CA ASP A 209 0.53 19.55 22.48
C ASP A 209 0.57 20.35 21.17
N MET A 210 0.70 19.68 20.02
CA MET A 210 0.73 20.32 18.70
C MET A 210 -0.55 21.07 18.38
N ALA A 211 -1.72 20.44 18.57
CA ALA A 211 -3.01 21.09 18.35
C ALA A 211 -3.17 22.33 19.25
N SER A 212 -2.76 22.23 20.52
CA SER A 212 -2.79 23.36 21.47
C SER A 212 -1.86 24.50 21.04
N LYS A 213 -0.66 24.19 20.53
CA LYS A 213 0.30 25.20 20.02
C LYS A 213 -0.17 25.87 18.74
N LEU A 214 -0.87 25.13 17.87
CA LEU A 214 -1.38 25.65 16.59
C LEU A 214 -2.37 26.80 16.78
N LEU A 215 -3.10 26.85 17.91
CA LEU A 215 -3.98 27.97 18.26
C LEU A 215 -3.26 29.34 18.26
N TYR A 216 -1.94 29.34 18.46
CA TYR A 216 -1.11 30.54 18.53
C TYR A 216 -0.14 30.67 17.35
N ALA A 217 -0.22 29.77 16.36
CA ALA A 217 0.64 29.79 15.20
C ALA A 217 0.43 31.07 14.40
N LYS A 218 1.52 31.78 14.09
CA LYS A 218 1.47 32.98 13.27
C LYS A 218 1.46 32.61 11.79
N PRO A 219 0.75 33.38 10.94
CA PRO A 219 0.85 33.23 9.50
C PRO A 219 2.31 33.31 9.04
N VAL A 220 2.70 32.39 8.16
CA VAL A 220 4.02 32.40 7.51
C VAL A 220 4.06 33.52 6.46
N LYS A 221 5.20 34.21 6.34
CA LYS A 221 5.43 35.17 5.27
C LYS A 221 5.91 34.44 4.01
N GLU A 222 5.39 34.83 2.85
CA GLU A 222 5.88 34.32 1.58
C GLU A 222 7.26 34.92 1.28
N GLU A 223 8.29 34.07 1.28
CA GLU A 223 9.66 34.47 0.96
C GLU A 223 10.46 33.31 0.35
N LYS A 224 11.52 33.65 -0.39
CA LYS A 224 12.50 32.66 -0.85
C LYS A 224 13.52 32.43 0.26
N THR A 225 13.45 31.28 0.91
CA THR A 225 14.34 30.91 2.01
C THR A 225 14.73 29.44 1.95
N ARG A 226 15.63 29.02 2.85
CA ARG A 226 16.01 27.61 3.02
C ARG A 226 15.07 26.95 4.02
N VAL A 227 14.61 25.75 3.70
CA VAL A 227 13.68 25.00 4.54
C VAL A 227 14.29 23.65 4.88
N VAL A 228 14.37 23.34 6.17
CA VAL A 228 14.60 21.98 6.67
C VAL A 228 13.24 21.35 6.89
N MET A 229 12.92 20.31 6.13
CA MET A 229 11.60 19.69 6.13
C MET A 229 11.53 18.54 7.13
N ASN A 230 10.37 18.40 7.79
CA ASN A 230 10.07 17.25 8.63
C ASN A 230 10.11 15.95 7.79
N PRO A 231 10.73 14.85 8.27
CA PRO A 231 10.79 13.57 7.56
C PRO A 231 9.43 13.02 7.09
N ASP A 232 8.36 13.19 7.86
CA ASP A 232 7.02 12.71 7.50
C ASP A 232 6.50 13.43 6.25
N PHE A 233 6.77 14.74 6.16
CA PHE A 233 6.45 15.52 4.96
C PHE A 233 7.35 15.16 3.78
N VAL A 234 8.63 14.89 4.03
CA VAL A 234 9.57 14.43 2.98
C VAL A 234 9.15 13.07 2.43
N ALA A 235 8.60 12.17 3.25
CA ALA A 235 8.07 10.89 2.81
C ALA A 235 6.90 11.08 1.83
N LEU A 236 5.95 11.96 2.15
CA LEU A 236 4.86 12.34 1.24
C LEU A 236 5.40 12.98 -0.05
N LEU A 237 6.32 13.94 0.05
CA LEU A 237 6.92 14.56 -1.13
C LEU A 237 7.61 13.51 -2.01
N THR A 238 8.38 12.61 -1.40
CA THR A 238 9.04 11.51 -2.11
C THR A 238 8.03 10.64 -2.85
N HIS A 239 6.90 10.30 -2.21
CA HIS A 239 5.81 9.56 -2.83
C HIS A 239 5.29 10.24 -4.10
N GLU A 240 4.96 11.52 -4.00
CA GLU A 240 4.32 12.26 -5.09
C GLU A 240 5.27 12.56 -6.26
N ILE A 241 6.46 13.10 -5.97
CA ILE A 241 7.33 13.63 -7.03
C ILE A 241 8.40 12.65 -7.50
N LEU A 242 8.71 11.59 -6.73
CA LEU A 242 9.72 10.59 -7.07
C LEU A 242 9.14 9.16 -7.20
N GLY A 243 8.12 8.85 -6.40
CA GLY A 243 7.48 7.55 -6.35
C GLY A 243 6.57 7.30 -7.55
N HIS A 244 5.46 8.02 -7.64
CA HIS A 244 4.51 7.89 -8.75
C HIS A 244 5.11 8.07 -10.14
N PRO A 245 6.01 9.06 -10.38
CA PRO A 245 6.66 9.16 -11.68
C PRO A 245 7.55 7.95 -12.01
N SER A 246 7.97 7.15 -11.02
CA SER A 246 8.73 5.92 -11.24
C SER A 246 7.85 4.74 -11.69
N GLU A 247 6.52 4.85 -11.66
CA GLU A 247 5.60 3.78 -12.08
C GLU A 247 5.58 3.67 -13.62
N ALA A 248 5.98 2.53 -14.19
CA ALA A 248 6.18 2.42 -15.64
C ALA A 248 4.89 2.59 -16.47
N ASP A 249 3.72 2.32 -15.89
CA ASP A 249 2.41 2.58 -16.51
C ASP A 249 2.15 4.09 -16.66
N ARG A 250 2.54 4.91 -15.68
CA ARG A 250 2.57 6.38 -15.79
C ARG A 250 3.63 6.89 -16.75
N VAL A 251 4.80 6.25 -16.80
CA VAL A 251 5.86 6.59 -17.78
C VAL A 251 5.39 6.33 -19.21
N LEU A 252 4.65 5.24 -19.44
CA LEU A 252 4.07 4.89 -20.74
C LEU A 252 2.76 5.64 -21.04
N GLY A 253 2.24 6.40 -20.07
CA GLY A 253 1.04 7.22 -20.22
C GLY A 253 -0.29 6.45 -20.14
N TYR A 254 -0.30 5.23 -19.59
CA TYR A 254 -1.53 4.43 -19.47
C TYR A 254 -2.53 5.06 -18.50
N GLU A 255 -2.04 5.77 -17.49
CA GLU A 255 -2.85 6.43 -16.47
C GLU A 255 -3.12 7.92 -16.79
N LEU A 256 -2.79 8.42 -17.98
CA LEU A 256 -2.89 9.86 -18.32
C LEU A 256 -4.27 10.46 -18.06
N ALA A 257 -5.33 9.71 -18.34
CA ALA A 257 -6.71 10.17 -18.19
C ALA A 257 -7.20 10.20 -16.72
N TRP A 258 -6.47 9.57 -15.79
CA TRP A 258 -6.92 9.36 -14.41
C TRP A 258 -5.94 9.97 -13.40
N ALA A 259 -4.66 9.62 -13.52
CA ALA A 259 -3.64 9.87 -12.51
C ALA A 259 -2.44 10.66 -13.06
N GLY A 260 -2.49 11.07 -14.34
CA GLY A 260 -1.43 11.83 -15.01
C GLY A 260 -0.28 10.96 -15.52
N GLY A 261 0.74 11.60 -16.08
CA GLY A 261 1.95 10.95 -16.60
C GLY A 261 3.17 11.18 -15.70
N ALA A 262 4.31 10.61 -16.07
CA ALA A 262 5.59 10.87 -15.42
C ALA A 262 6.31 12.08 -16.04
N TRP A 263 6.63 13.09 -15.23
CA TRP A 263 7.34 14.30 -15.69
C TRP A 263 8.75 14.02 -16.24
N TRP A 264 9.33 12.86 -15.90
CA TRP A 264 10.63 12.41 -16.38
C TRP A 264 10.55 11.27 -17.42
N ALA A 265 9.40 11.09 -18.08
CA ALA A 265 9.30 10.15 -19.18
C ALA A 265 10.41 10.41 -20.23
N GLY A 266 11.11 9.35 -20.65
CA GLY A 266 12.25 9.45 -21.57
C GLY A 266 13.57 9.96 -20.95
N LYS A 267 13.65 10.14 -19.63
CA LYS A 267 14.87 10.61 -18.94
C LYS A 267 15.67 9.51 -18.27
N LEU A 268 15.37 8.23 -18.52
CA LEU A 268 16.14 7.12 -17.96
C LEU A 268 17.63 7.27 -18.32
N GLY A 269 18.51 7.20 -17.33
CA GLY A 269 19.95 7.47 -17.47
C GLY A 269 20.35 8.96 -17.40
N SER A 270 19.42 9.88 -17.14
CA SER A 270 19.70 11.32 -17.01
C SER A 270 19.81 11.77 -15.56
N LYS A 271 20.55 12.87 -15.33
CA LYS A 271 20.60 13.56 -14.04
C LYS A 271 19.31 14.35 -13.81
N ILE A 272 18.60 14.04 -12.73
CA ILE A 272 17.31 14.65 -12.35
C ILE A 272 17.34 15.33 -10.98
N GLY A 273 18.42 15.19 -10.22
CA GLY A 273 18.56 15.78 -8.88
C GLY A 273 20.00 16.00 -8.44
N SER A 274 20.15 16.38 -7.18
CA SER A 274 21.44 16.52 -6.49
C SER A 274 22.17 15.18 -6.41
N ASP A 275 23.51 15.20 -6.41
CA ASP A 275 24.35 14.01 -6.21
C ASP A 275 24.15 13.37 -4.82
N LYS A 276 23.46 14.06 -3.91
CA LYS A 276 23.07 13.53 -2.59
C LYS A 276 21.74 12.77 -2.61
N LEU A 277 21.01 12.77 -3.73
CA LEU A 277 19.69 12.16 -3.82
C LEU A 277 19.78 10.72 -4.31
N THR A 278 19.49 9.77 -3.42
CA THR A 278 19.27 8.37 -3.77
C THR A 278 17.90 7.94 -3.25
N VAL A 279 17.08 7.35 -4.12
CA VAL A 279 15.69 6.95 -3.83
C VAL A 279 15.52 5.48 -4.12
N ALA A 280 14.91 4.79 -3.17
CA ALA A 280 14.60 3.37 -3.26
C ALA A 280 13.10 3.14 -3.01
N ASP A 281 12.59 2.04 -3.58
CA ASP A 281 11.33 1.42 -3.17
C ASP A 281 11.63 0.01 -2.67
N ASP A 282 11.27 -0.28 -1.42
CA ASP A 282 11.66 -1.53 -0.77
C ASP A 282 10.48 -2.22 -0.06
N PRO A 283 9.85 -3.22 -0.70
CA PRO A 283 8.82 -4.02 -0.06
C PRO A 283 9.34 -5.01 0.98
N THR A 284 10.66 -5.12 1.20
CA THR A 284 11.26 -6.08 2.13
C THR A 284 11.48 -5.53 3.54
N ILE A 285 11.24 -4.23 3.75
CA ILE A 285 11.37 -3.59 5.06
C ILE A 285 10.33 -4.21 6.01
N PRO A 286 10.76 -4.88 7.10
CA PRO A 286 9.84 -5.59 7.97
C PRO A 286 8.90 -4.62 8.70
N ASN A 287 7.70 -5.11 8.98
CA ASN A 287 6.68 -4.46 9.78
C ASN A 287 6.08 -3.15 9.21
N THR A 288 6.47 -2.70 8.02
CA THR A 288 5.78 -1.61 7.33
C THR A 288 4.48 -2.11 6.69
N LEU A 289 3.51 -1.22 6.43
CA LEU A 289 2.30 -1.56 5.66
C LEU A 289 2.60 -1.88 4.19
N GLY A 290 3.79 -1.50 3.70
CA GLY A 290 4.29 -1.83 2.37
C GLY A 290 5.06 -3.16 2.32
N HIS A 291 5.26 -3.84 3.45
CA HIS A 291 6.02 -5.08 3.51
C HIS A 291 5.28 -6.19 2.74
N TYR A 292 5.92 -6.90 1.82
CA TYR A 292 5.41 -8.15 1.24
C TYR A 292 6.56 -8.96 0.65
N LYS A 293 6.39 -10.29 0.59
CA LYS A 293 7.38 -11.18 -0.03
C LYS A 293 7.12 -11.35 -1.53
N TYR A 294 5.86 -11.39 -1.93
CA TYR A 294 5.46 -11.45 -3.34
C TYR A 294 4.46 -10.35 -3.65
N ASP A 295 4.59 -9.72 -4.81
CA ASP A 295 3.59 -8.76 -5.29
C ASP A 295 2.34 -9.47 -5.85
N ASP A 296 1.40 -8.70 -6.39
CA ASP A 296 0.14 -9.21 -6.94
C ASP A 296 0.27 -9.82 -8.35
N GLU A 297 1.50 -10.03 -8.82
CA GLU A 297 1.84 -10.89 -9.96
C GLU A 297 2.71 -12.10 -9.56
N GLY A 298 2.88 -12.33 -8.26
CA GLY A 298 3.69 -13.43 -7.74
C GLY A 298 5.19 -13.21 -7.88
N ILE A 299 5.64 -11.96 -8.07
CA ILE A 299 7.05 -11.61 -8.24
C ILE A 299 7.70 -11.41 -6.88
N LEU A 300 8.83 -12.07 -6.65
CA LEU A 300 9.59 -11.97 -5.39
C LEU A 300 10.09 -10.53 -5.18
N ALA A 301 9.76 -9.98 -4.02
CA ALA A 301 10.14 -8.63 -3.63
C ALA A 301 11.65 -8.49 -3.40
N LYS A 302 12.17 -7.34 -3.81
CA LYS A 302 13.54 -6.88 -3.55
C LYS A 302 13.54 -5.35 -3.49
N GLU A 303 14.52 -4.78 -2.78
CA GLU A 303 14.82 -3.36 -2.89
C GLU A 303 15.12 -3.02 -4.36
N LYS A 304 14.50 -1.93 -4.86
CA LYS A 304 14.80 -1.37 -6.17
C LYS A 304 15.28 0.07 -6.03
N ILE A 305 16.40 0.40 -6.66
CA ILE A 305 16.93 1.77 -6.70
C ILE A 305 16.36 2.47 -7.91
N LEU A 306 15.58 3.53 -7.68
CA LEU A 306 14.92 4.31 -8.72
C LEU A 306 15.82 5.47 -9.15
N ILE A 307 16.43 6.14 -8.17
CA ILE A 307 17.37 7.25 -8.35
C ILE A 307 18.65 6.92 -7.59
N LYS A 308 19.81 7.07 -8.22
CA LYS A 308 21.12 6.89 -7.60
C LYS A 308 21.98 8.12 -7.85
N ASP A 309 22.41 8.78 -6.78
CA ASP A 309 23.28 9.97 -6.85
C ASP A 309 22.74 11.04 -7.84
N GLY A 310 21.43 11.29 -7.76
CA GLY A 310 20.72 12.24 -8.63
C GLY A 310 20.42 11.74 -10.04
N MET A 311 20.84 10.53 -10.42
CA MET A 311 20.58 9.91 -11.73
C MET A 311 19.34 9.02 -11.68
N LEU A 312 18.42 9.16 -12.63
CA LEU A 312 17.30 8.23 -12.81
C LEU A 312 17.84 6.92 -13.41
N VAL A 313 17.81 5.82 -12.67
CA VAL A 313 18.46 4.57 -13.06
C VAL A 313 17.50 3.42 -13.37
N ASP A 314 16.27 3.46 -12.87
CA ASP A 314 15.27 2.43 -13.13
C ASP A 314 13.83 2.94 -12.90
N HIS A 315 12.85 2.11 -13.26
CA HIS A 315 11.43 2.32 -12.95
C HIS A 315 10.87 1.11 -12.20
N MET A 316 9.64 1.24 -11.71
CA MET A 316 8.84 0.17 -11.17
C MET A 316 8.12 -0.55 -12.31
N TYR A 317 8.20 -1.88 -12.37
CA TYR A 317 7.71 -2.69 -13.48
C TYR A 317 6.80 -3.83 -13.00
N ASN A 318 5.75 -4.07 -13.76
CA ASN A 318 5.04 -5.35 -13.81
C ASN A 318 5.60 -6.23 -14.95
N ARG A 319 5.08 -7.45 -15.16
CA ARG A 319 5.56 -8.33 -16.24
C ARG A 319 5.40 -7.75 -17.65
N GLU A 320 4.31 -7.03 -17.91
CA GLU A 320 4.03 -6.44 -19.22
C GLU A 320 4.99 -5.30 -19.54
N THR A 321 5.13 -4.34 -18.63
CA THR A 321 6.00 -3.17 -18.81
C THR A 321 7.47 -3.58 -18.76
N ALA A 322 7.85 -4.56 -17.93
CA ALA A 322 9.19 -5.14 -17.94
C ALA A 322 9.57 -5.65 -19.34
N TYR A 323 8.65 -6.35 -20.02
CA TYR A 323 8.86 -6.78 -21.41
C TYR A 323 9.09 -5.58 -22.35
N LYS A 324 8.26 -4.52 -22.25
CA LYS A 324 8.37 -3.32 -23.10
C LYS A 324 9.67 -2.56 -22.89
N PHE A 325 10.15 -2.49 -21.66
CA PHE A 325 11.41 -1.82 -21.32
C PHE A 325 12.65 -2.72 -21.46
N ASN A 326 12.49 -3.99 -21.86
CA ASN A 326 13.55 -5.00 -21.88
C ASN A 326 14.28 -5.09 -20.52
N LYS A 327 13.48 -5.20 -19.45
CA LYS A 327 13.87 -5.27 -18.04
C LYS A 327 13.26 -6.50 -17.39
N GLU A 328 13.71 -6.80 -16.17
CA GLU A 328 13.04 -7.77 -15.30
C GLU A 328 11.90 -7.09 -14.51
N PRO A 329 10.78 -7.78 -14.25
CA PRO A 329 9.78 -7.28 -13.31
C PRO A 329 10.40 -7.21 -11.90
N ASN A 330 10.04 -6.18 -11.14
CA ASN A 330 10.69 -5.87 -9.86
C ASN A 330 9.71 -5.77 -8.68
N ALA A 331 8.65 -6.58 -8.74
CA ALA A 331 7.67 -6.74 -7.66
C ALA A 331 6.93 -5.43 -7.31
N SER A 332 6.43 -4.74 -8.33
CA SER A 332 5.72 -3.46 -8.19
C SER A 332 4.25 -3.55 -8.59
N MET A 333 3.70 -4.73 -8.86
CA MET A 333 2.30 -4.88 -9.22
C MET A 333 1.44 -5.06 -7.95
N ARG A 334 0.49 -4.17 -7.69
CA ARG A 334 -0.33 -4.21 -6.47
C ARG A 334 -1.79 -3.83 -6.74
N ALA A 335 -2.69 -4.32 -5.90
CA ALA A 335 -4.08 -3.90 -5.82
C ALA A 335 -4.54 -3.76 -4.37
N THR A 336 -5.55 -2.92 -4.17
CA THR A 336 -6.21 -2.71 -2.88
C THR A 336 -6.89 -3.97 -2.35
N SER A 337 -7.45 -4.79 -3.24
CA SER A 337 -7.91 -6.15 -2.94
C SER A 337 -8.02 -6.95 -4.24
N ALA A 338 -8.37 -8.25 -4.14
CA ALA A 338 -8.58 -9.08 -5.33
C ALA A 338 -9.72 -8.57 -6.26
N ARG A 339 -10.58 -7.67 -5.77
CA ARG A 339 -11.66 -7.03 -6.54
C ARG A 339 -11.19 -6.14 -7.68
N PHE A 340 -9.98 -5.61 -7.57
CA PHE A 340 -9.48 -4.58 -8.45
C PHE A 340 -8.37 -5.11 -9.33
N MET A 341 -8.36 -4.71 -10.60
CA MET A 341 -7.22 -4.91 -11.49
C MET A 341 -5.96 -4.35 -10.80
N PRO A 342 -4.85 -5.11 -10.74
CA PRO A 342 -3.65 -4.58 -10.13
C PRO A 342 -2.98 -3.60 -11.09
N LEU A 343 -2.20 -2.67 -10.53
CA LEU A 343 -1.46 -1.65 -11.26
C LEU A 343 -0.06 -1.52 -10.68
N ILE A 344 0.83 -0.83 -11.40
CA ILE A 344 2.19 -0.61 -10.92
C ILE A 344 2.14 0.43 -9.81
N ARG A 345 2.53 0.04 -8.59
CA ARG A 345 2.45 0.87 -7.40
C ARG A 345 3.67 0.66 -6.50
N MET A 346 3.99 1.71 -5.77
CA MET A 346 5.00 1.71 -4.71
C MET A 346 4.70 0.72 -3.59
N ALA A 347 5.72 0.35 -2.83
CA ALA A 347 5.64 -0.30 -1.52
C ALA A 347 6.06 0.66 -0.41
N CYS A 348 7.37 0.70 -0.10
CA CYS A 348 7.97 1.69 0.79
C CYS A 348 8.99 2.49 0.01
N THR A 349 8.57 3.64 -0.51
CA THR A 349 9.45 4.56 -1.25
C THR A 349 10.04 5.60 -0.33
N TYR A 350 11.36 5.72 -0.32
CA TYR A 350 12.08 6.61 0.59
C TYR A 350 13.38 7.14 -0.02
N ILE A 351 13.81 8.30 0.45
CA ILE A 351 15.16 8.82 0.21
C ILE A 351 16.10 8.11 1.18
N LYS A 352 17.18 7.52 0.67
CA LYS A 352 18.20 6.89 1.52
C LYS A 352 18.83 7.92 2.46
N PRO A 353 19.14 7.54 3.72
CA PRO A 353 19.73 8.47 4.68
C PRO A 353 21.09 8.99 4.17
N GLY A 354 21.33 10.28 4.41
CA GLY A 354 22.64 10.89 4.25
C GLY A 354 23.42 10.93 5.57
N ASP A 355 24.50 11.71 5.58
CA ASP A 355 25.44 11.74 6.71
C ASP A 355 25.17 12.84 7.75
N TYR A 356 24.12 13.65 7.54
CA TYR A 356 23.80 14.81 8.39
C TYR A 356 22.80 14.43 9.48
N ASN A 357 23.03 14.90 10.70
CA ASN A 357 22.02 14.86 11.77
C ASN A 357 21.15 16.14 11.78
N TYR A 358 20.05 16.12 12.55
CA TYR A 358 19.12 17.24 12.63
C TYR A 358 19.76 18.57 13.03
N GLN A 359 20.66 18.55 14.02
CA GLN A 359 21.33 19.77 14.49
C GLN A 359 22.30 20.33 13.44
N GLU A 360 22.90 19.47 12.63
CA GLU A 360 23.73 19.87 11.49
C GLU A 360 22.92 20.44 10.33
N MET A 361 21.69 19.96 10.11
CA MET A 361 20.79 20.50 9.08
C MET A 361 20.23 21.88 9.45
N ILE A 362 20.03 22.15 10.74
CA ILE A 362 19.46 23.41 11.25
C ILE A 362 20.50 24.53 11.35
N LYS A 363 21.77 24.19 11.58
CA LYS A 363 22.89 25.16 11.56
C LYS A 363 23.17 25.65 10.15
#